data_AF-A0A516NYX0-F1
#
_entry.id   AF-A0A516NYX0-F1
#
_cell.length_a   1.000
_cell.length_b   1.000
_cell.length_c   1.000
_cell.angle_alpha   90.00
_cell.angle_beta   90.00
_cell.angle_gamma   90.00
#
_symmetry.space_group_name_H-M   'P 1'
#
loop_
_entity.id
_entity.type
_entity.pdbx_description
1 polymer ?
#
loop_
_entity_poly.entity_id
_entity_poly.type
_entity_poly.pdbx_seq_one_letter_code
_entity_poly.pdbx_strand_id
1 'polypeptide(L)'
;MKYSFFLVILLIPLNLFSQYLFENEEVLYSFKTTNNKRVVVIKEKNNEYIQYRFGTPDRIEMEFPAERNKESWALFQYIFYVRGGGKANSGQEIANLCFTNKGYKYLIYDTYFAESEKLATGILVTNLQNNKTTRIKGIRKNRKESLFFLDSETPLKFDEQAGFDF
;
A
#
# COMPACT_ATOMS: atom_id res chain seq x y z
N MET A 1 -35.74 33.38 43.29
CA MET A 1 -35.43 33.17 41.86
C MET A 1 -34.35 32.11 41.76
N LYS A 2 -34.69 30.90 41.31
CA LYS A 2 -33.73 29.79 41.12
C LYS A 2 -33.33 29.76 39.65
N TYR A 3 -32.09 30.15 39.35
CA TYR A 3 -31.52 29.98 38.02
C TYR A 3 -30.98 28.54 37.91
N SER A 4 -31.73 27.64 37.28
CA SER A 4 -31.19 26.35 36.85
C SER A 4 -30.35 26.58 35.60
N PHE A 5 -29.03 26.50 35.76
CA PHE A 5 -28.08 26.55 34.66
C PHE A 5 -28.10 25.18 33.95
N PHE A 6 -28.75 25.10 32.79
CA PHE A 6 -28.74 23.91 31.96
C PHE A 6 -27.40 23.86 31.20
N LEU A 7 -26.45 23.06 31.68
CA LEU A 7 -25.18 22.84 31.00
C LEU A 7 -25.43 21.88 29.83
N VAL A 8 -25.59 22.40 28.62
CA VAL A 8 -25.62 21.60 27.39
C VAL A 8 -24.19 21.17 27.08
N ILE A 9 -23.85 19.93 27.44
CA ILE A 9 -22.59 19.30 27.02
C ILE A 9 -22.72 19.02 25.52
N LEU A 10 -22.04 19.86 24.73
CA LEU A 10 -21.93 19.72 23.29
C LEU A 10 -21.13 18.43 22.98
N LEU A 11 -21.83 17.35 22.65
CA LEU A 11 -21.24 16.13 22.07
C LEU A 11 -20.76 16.47 20.64
N ILE A 12 -19.65 17.19 20.53
CA ILE A 12 -18.95 17.31 19.25
C ILE A 12 -18.38 15.91 18.97
N PRO A 13 -18.77 15.22 17.89
CA PRO A 13 -18.04 14.04 17.48
C PRO A 13 -16.62 14.49 17.17
N LEU A 14 -15.67 14.10 18.02
CA LEU A 14 -14.25 14.18 17.71
C LEU A 14 -14.04 13.31 16.47
N ASN A 15 -14.17 13.94 15.30
CA ASN A 15 -13.63 13.38 14.08
C ASN A 15 -12.11 13.37 14.29
N LEU A 16 -11.62 12.31 14.92
CA LEU A 16 -10.21 12.00 14.97
C LEU A 16 -9.81 11.83 13.51
N PHE A 17 -9.22 12.87 12.93
CA PHE A 17 -8.62 12.80 11.61
C PHE A 17 -7.57 11.70 11.69
N SER A 18 -7.83 10.59 11.02
CA SER A 18 -6.89 9.50 10.92
C SER A 18 -5.72 10.02 10.08
N GLN A 19 -4.60 10.31 10.75
CA GLN A 19 -3.41 10.76 10.06
C GLN A 19 -2.83 9.60 9.25
N TYR A 20 -2.65 9.84 7.96
CA TYR A 20 -2.11 8.84 7.04
C TYR A 20 -0.62 8.51 7.27
N LEU A 21 0.09 9.36 7.99
CA LEU A 21 1.52 9.28 8.24
C LEU A 21 1.85 9.95 9.57
N PHE A 22 2.37 9.22 10.55
CA PHE A 22 2.89 9.79 11.80
C PHE A 22 4.27 10.43 11.59
N GLU A 23 4.71 11.27 12.52
CA GLU A 23 5.97 12.01 12.40
C GLU A 23 7.21 11.11 12.32
N ASN A 24 7.15 9.91 12.92
CA ASN A 24 8.21 8.92 12.89
C ASN A 24 8.11 7.92 11.73
N GLU A 25 7.18 8.14 10.81
CA GLU A 25 6.99 7.30 9.63
C GLU A 25 7.48 8.00 8.37
N GLU A 26 7.82 7.18 7.38
CA GLU A 26 8.11 7.62 6.02
C GLU A 26 7.36 6.76 5.01
N VAL A 27 7.07 7.35 3.85
CA VAL A 27 6.36 6.65 2.78
C VAL A 27 7.38 5.84 1.99
N LEU A 28 7.13 4.54 1.83
CA LEU A 28 7.86 3.69 0.88
C LEU A 28 7.22 3.72 -0.50
N TYR A 29 5.89 3.76 -0.53
CA TYR A 29 5.14 3.78 -1.78
C TYR A 29 3.75 4.34 -1.57
N SER A 30 3.26 5.21 -2.46
CA SER A 30 1.86 5.63 -2.39
C SER A 30 1.30 6.07 -3.73
N PHE A 31 -0.02 5.96 -3.89
CA PHE A 31 -0.74 6.51 -5.04
C PHE A 31 -2.23 6.73 -4.72
N LYS A 32 -2.90 7.53 -5.55
CA LYS A 32 -4.36 7.67 -5.54
C LYS A 32 -4.99 6.65 -6.50
N THR A 33 -6.14 6.08 -6.15
CA THR A 33 -6.92 5.23 -7.05
C THR A 33 -7.87 6.07 -7.92
N THR A 34 -8.40 5.48 -8.99
CA THR A 34 -9.42 6.13 -9.83
C THR A 34 -10.72 6.44 -9.09
N ASN A 35 -10.96 5.80 -7.94
CA ASN A 35 -12.16 5.98 -7.13
C ASN A 35 -11.92 6.91 -5.93
N ASN A 36 -10.93 7.81 -6.04
CA ASN A 36 -10.55 8.78 -5.01
C ASN A 36 -10.16 8.16 -3.65
N LYS A 37 -9.67 6.90 -3.66
CA LYS A 37 -9.03 6.28 -2.50
C LYS A 37 -7.52 6.49 -2.58
N ARG A 38 -6.81 6.27 -1.48
CA ARG A 38 -5.36 6.32 -1.38
C ARG A 38 -4.83 4.99 -0.90
N VAL A 39 -3.73 4.57 -1.50
CA VAL A 39 -2.87 3.48 -1.05
C VAL A 39 -1.58 4.10 -0.52
N VAL A 40 -1.15 3.69 0.66
CA VAL A 40 0.15 4.08 1.23
C VAL A 40 0.79 2.85 1.86
N VAL A 41 2.04 2.57 1.50
CA VAL A 41 2.94 1.69 2.22
C VAL A 41 3.93 2.60 2.94
N ILE A 42 3.99 2.46 4.26
CA ILE A 42 4.89 3.23 5.11
C ILE A 42 5.85 2.31 5.83
N LYS A 43 6.93 2.88 6.33
CA LYS A 43 7.74 2.28 7.38
C LYS A 43 7.96 3.28 8.51
N GLU A 44 8.25 2.74 9.68
CA GLU A 44 8.90 3.51 10.74
C GLU A 44 10.35 3.80 10.34
N LYS A 45 10.84 5.02 10.61
CA LYS A 45 12.16 5.50 10.14
C LYS A 45 13.34 4.61 10.53
N ASN A 46 13.27 3.91 11.65
CA ASN A 46 14.29 2.97 12.13
C ASN A 46 13.97 1.52 11.79
N ASN A 47 13.05 1.28 10.85
CA ASN A 47 12.58 -0.03 10.43
C ASN A 47 11.90 -0.85 11.55
N GLU A 48 11.31 -0.19 12.56
CA GLU A 48 10.59 -0.89 13.62
C GLU A 48 9.32 -1.59 13.12
N TYR A 49 8.71 -1.10 12.04
CA TYR A 49 7.61 -1.77 11.35
C TYR A 49 7.40 -1.26 9.92
N ILE A 50 6.65 -2.06 9.15
CA ILE A 50 6.03 -1.69 7.86
C ILE A 50 4.51 -1.75 8.01
N GLN A 51 3.80 -0.86 7.31
CA GLN A 51 2.34 -0.91 7.28
C GLN A 51 1.79 -0.49 5.90
N TYR A 52 0.84 -1.25 5.41
CA TYR A 52 -0.06 -0.90 4.32
C TYR A 52 -1.30 -0.19 4.86
N ARG A 53 -1.74 0.86 4.17
CA ARG A 53 -2.94 1.65 4.47
C ARG A 53 -3.75 1.91 3.21
N PHE A 54 -5.06 1.75 3.30
CA PHE A 54 -6.02 2.04 2.24
C PHE A 54 -7.22 2.81 2.78
N GLY A 55 -7.69 3.82 2.06
CA GLY A 55 -8.89 4.57 2.47
C GLY A 55 -9.14 5.84 1.68
N THR A 56 -9.97 6.75 2.20
CA THR A 56 -10.23 8.08 1.63
C THR A 56 -9.17 9.08 2.08
N PRO A 57 -9.07 10.29 1.51
CA PRO A 57 -8.14 11.30 2.00
C PRO A 57 -8.25 11.61 3.51
N ASP A 58 -9.45 11.43 4.07
CA ASP A 58 -9.77 11.82 5.44
C ASP A 58 -9.83 10.63 6.42
N ARG A 59 -9.79 9.38 5.92
CA ARG A 59 -9.99 8.19 6.74
C ARG A 59 -9.28 6.97 6.17
N ILE A 60 -8.46 6.32 7.00
CA ILE A 60 -7.97 4.96 6.77
C ILE A 60 -9.13 3.97 6.96
N GLU A 61 -9.41 3.16 5.95
CA GLU A 61 -10.47 2.15 5.96
C GLU A 61 -9.92 0.74 6.19
N MET A 62 -8.65 0.54 5.88
CA MET A 62 -7.94 -0.72 6.10
C MET A 62 -6.48 -0.42 6.38
N GLU A 63 -5.94 -1.07 7.39
CA GLU A 63 -4.52 -1.14 7.66
C GLU A 63 -4.07 -2.61 7.76
N PHE A 64 -2.83 -2.88 7.39
CA PHE A 64 -2.22 -4.19 7.55
C PHE A 64 -0.69 -4.07 7.67
N PRO A 65 -0.06 -4.80 8.60
CA PRO A 65 -0.68 -5.43 9.75
C PRO A 65 -1.29 -4.41 10.71
N ALA A 66 -2.16 -4.87 11.61
CA ALA A 66 -2.71 -4.02 12.66
C ALA A 66 -1.65 -3.70 13.73
N GLU A 67 -0.81 -4.67 14.05
CA GLU A 67 0.32 -4.50 14.98
C GLU A 67 1.51 -3.83 14.30
N ARG A 68 2.17 -2.92 15.03
CA ARG A 68 3.31 -2.13 14.55
C ARG A 68 4.57 -2.55 15.29
N ASN A 69 5.13 -3.67 14.85
CA ASN A 69 6.31 -4.31 15.43
C ASN A 69 7.21 -4.90 14.32
N LYS A 70 8.39 -5.42 14.69
CA LYS A 70 9.40 -5.90 13.74
C LYS A 70 8.93 -7.13 12.96
N GLU A 71 8.00 -7.88 13.52
CA GLU A 71 7.40 -9.06 12.91
C GLU A 71 6.58 -8.68 11.67
N SER A 72 6.12 -7.42 11.56
CA SER A 72 5.37 -6.92 10.40
C SER A 72 6.08 -7.15 9.06
N TRP A 73 7.41 -7.05 9.02
CA TRP A 73 8.20 -7.24 7.79
C TRP A 73 8.02 -8.62 7.18
N ALA A 74 7.93 -9.66 8.02
CA ALA A 74 7.77 -11.05 7.57
C ALA A 74 6.35 -11.36 7.04
N LEU A 75 5.39 -10.44 7.23
CA LEU A 75 4.02 -10.58 6.73
C LEU A 75 3.86 -10.12 5.28
N PHE A 76 4.91 -9.54 4.71
CA PHE A 76 4.95 -9.11 3.32
C PHE A 76 5.92 -9.97 2.52
N GLN A 77 5.52 -10.26 1.29
CA GLN A 77 6.35 -10.89 0.28
C GLN A 77 6.68 -9.84 -0.78
N TYR A 78 7.97 -9.62 -1.03
CA TYR A 78 8.46 -8.57 -1.91
C TYR A 78 9.26 -9.16 -3.07
N ILE A 79 8.87 -8.81 -4.30
CA ILE A 79 9.44 -9.37 -5.51
C ILE A 79 9.53 -8.27 -6.56
N PHE A 80 10.67 -8.16 -7.24
CA PHE A 80 10.79 -7.32 -8.41
C PHE A 80 11.61 -7.97 -9.52
N TYR A 81 11.40 -7.52 -10.75
CA TYR A 81 12.13 -7.92 -11.95
C TYR A 81 12.38 -6.71 -12.83
N VAL A 82 13.61 -6.60 -13.33
CA VAL A 82 14.02 -5.56 -14.26
C VAL A 82 14.76 -6.20 -15.41
N ARG A 83 14.28 -5.94 -16.63
CA ARG A 83 14.93 -6.29 -17.89
C ARG A 83 15.02 -5.04 -18.77
N GLY A 84 16.24 -4.57 -18.99
CA GLY A 84 16.53 -3.45 -19.88
C GLY A 84 16.43 -3.79 -21.37
N GLY A 85 16.84 -2.86 -22.23
CA GLY A 85 16.94 -3.06 -23.70
C GLY A 85 15.72 -2.60 -24.50
N GLY A 86 14.78 -1.89 -23.87
CA GLY A 86 13.63 -1.26 -24.55
C GLY A 86 12.75 -2.25 -25.31
N LYS A 87 12.04 -1.78 -26.34
CA LYS A 87 11.17 -2.62 -27.17
C LYS A 87 11.90 -3.81 -27.81
N ALA A 88 13.16 -3.62 -28.20
CA ALA A 88 13.98 -4.64 -28.88
C ALA A 88 14.27 -5.87 -28.00
N ASN A 89 14.29 -5.71 -26.68
CA ASN A 89 14.49 -6.80 -25.71
C ASN A 89 13.24 -7.07 -24.87
N SER A 90 12.08 -6.62 -25.34
CA SER A 90 10.83 -6.70 -24.60
C SER A 90 10.99 -6.21 -23.16
N GLY A 91 11.68 -5.08 -22.96
CA GLY A 91 12.10 -4.61 -21.63
C GLY A 91 10.92 -4.48 -20.67
N GLN A 92 11.14 -4.85 -19.40
CA GLN A 92 10.10 -4.90 -18.37
C GLN A 92 10.66 -4.39 -17.05
N GLU A 93 9.80 -3.72 -16.29
CA GLU A 93 10.03 -3.45 -14.87
C GLU A 93 8.75 -3.88 -14.16
N ILE A 94 8.87 -4.79 -13.19
CA ILE A 94 7.73 -5.30 -12.42
C ILE A 94 8.16 -5.31 -10.96
N ALA A 95 7.46 -4.57 -10.11
CA ALA A 95 7.61 -4.66 -8.66
C ALA A 95 6.27 -5.00 -8.04
N ASN A 96 6.29 -5.93 -7.09
CA ASN A 96 5.14 -6.42 -6.36
C ASN A 96 5.43 -6.46 -4.86
N LEU A 97 4.49 -5.96 -4.08
CA LEU A 97 4.44 -6.17 -2.63
C LEU A 97 3.13 -6.88 -2.31
N CYS A 98 3.23 -8.06 -1.70
CA CYS A 98 2.11 -8.96 -1.50
C CYS A 98 1.91 -9.27 -0.01
N PHE A 99 0.66 -9.38 0.41
CA PHE A 99 0.30 -9.91 1.73
C PHE A 99 -1.09 -10.56 1.70
N THR A 100 -1.42 -11.32 2.74
CA THR A 100 -2.75 -11.90 2.91
C THR A 100 -3.43 -11.32 4.14
N ASN A 101 -4.70 -10.94 4.02
CA ASN A 101 -5.51 -10.48 5.14
C ASN A 101 -6.95 -10.98 5.00
N LYS A 102 -7.48 -11.62 6.05
CA LYS A 102 -8.89 -12.09 6.14
C LYS A 102 -9.38 -12.89 4.93
N GLY A 103 -8.56 -13.81 4.40
CA GLY A 103 -8.92 -14.66 3.25
C GLY A 103 -8.78 -13.99 1.87
N TYR A 104 -8.14 -12.82 1.81
CA TYR A 104 -7.83 -12.13 0.56
C TYR A 104 -6.33 -11.93 0.42
N LYS A 105 -5.81 -12.19 -0.79
CA LYS A 105 -4.45 -11.82 -1.19
C LYS A 105 -4.48 -10.43 -1.81
N TYR A 106 -3.61 -9.56 -1.33
CA TYR A 106 -3.42 -8.21 -1.83
C TYR A 106 -2.06 -8.14 -2.50
N LEU A 107 -2.02 -7.68 -3.74
CA LEU A 107 -0.80 -7.41 -4.46
C LEU A 107 -0.80 -5.96 -4.93
N ILE A 108 0.11 -5.17 -4.37
CA ILE A 108 0.40 -3.82 -4.84
C ILE A 108 1.45 -3.94 -5.94
N TYR A 109 1.18 -3.34 -7.11
CA TYR A 109 2.12 -3.39 -8.24
C TYR A 109 2.52 -2.00 -8.73
N ASP A 110 3.75 -1.95 -9.24
CA ASP A 110 4.25 -0.89 -10.12
C ASP A 110 4.95 -1.56 -11.31
N THR A 111 4.47 -1.31 -12.53
CA THR A 111 4.95 -1.99 -13.73
C THR A 111 5.23 -1.05 -14.90
N TYR A 112 6.18 -1.46 -15.74
CA TYR A 112 6.48 -0.94 -17.06
C TYR A 112 6.68 -2.10 -18.05
N PHE A 113 6.08 -2.00 -19.23
CA PHE A 113 6.31 -2.91 -20.34
C PHE A 113 6.65 -2.11 -21.59
N ALA A 114 7.90 -2.23 -22.06
CA ALA A 114 8.41 -1.47 -23.20
C ALA A 114 7.70 -1.81 -24.51
N GLU A 115 7.30 -3.07 -24.73
CA GLU A 115 6.61 -3.51 -25.96
C GLU A 115 5.36 -2.67 -26.26
N SER A 116 4.59 -2.38 -25.21
CA SER A 116 3.34 -1.61 -25.32
C SER A 116 3.46 -0.19 -24.78
N GLU A 117 4.64 0.20 -24.30
CA GLU A 117 4.91 1.46 -23.58
C GLU A 117 3.90 1.72 -22.45
N LYS A 118 3.47 0.66 -21.78
CA LYS A 118 2.46 0.73 -20.72
C LYS A 118 3.13 0.78 -19.37
N LEU A 119 2.81 1.83 -18.63
CA LEU A 119 3.09 1.97 -17.22
C LEU A 119 1.80 1.78 -16.42
N ALA A 120 1.85 0.99 -15.35
CA ALA A 120 0.67 0.79 -14.51
C ALA A 120 1.04 0.71 -13.03
N THR A 121 0.11 1.16 -12.18
CA THR A 121 0.15 0.88 -10.75
C THR A 121 -1.26 0.62 -10.24
N GLY A 122 -1.39 -0.15 -9.17
CA GLY A 122 -2.67 -0.47 -8.58
C GLY A 122 -2.57 -1.59 -7.57
N ILE A 123 -3.73 -2.20 -7.30
CA ILE A 123 -3.84 -3.36 -6.42
C ILE A 123 -4.61 -4.46 -7.16
N LEU A 124 -4.16 -5.69 -7.03
CA LEU A 124 -4.97 -6.89 -7.26
C LEU A 124 -5.43 -7.42 -5.92
N VAL A 125 -6.73 -7.61 -5.78
CA VAL A 125 -7.35 -8.22 -4.60
C VAL A 125 -7.99 -9.53 -5.04
N THR A 126 -7.42 -10.63 -4.60
CA THR A 126 -7.86 -11.98 -4.95
C THR A 126 -8.52 -12.63 -3.74
N ASN A 127 -9.77 -13.05 -3.90
CA ASN A 127 -10.46 -13.86 -2.90
C ASN A 127 -9.89 -15.28 -2.95
N LEU A 128 -9.31 -15.76 -1.85
CA LEU A 128 -8.62 -17.06 -1.80
C LEU A 128 -9.57 -18.27 -1.79
N GLN A 129 -10.86 -18.07 -1.53
CA GLN A 129 -11.85 -19.14 -1.54
C GLN A 129 -12.30 -19.50 -2.96
N ASN A 130 -12.43 -18.51 -3.85
CA ASN A 130 -13.00 -18.70 -5.19
C ASN A 130 -12.10 -18.18 -6.33
N ASN A 131 -10.89 -17.71 -6.01
CA ASN A 131 -9.91 -17.16 -6.94
C ASN A 131 -10.40 -15.97 -7.77
N LYS A 132 -11.48 -15.30 -7.36
CA LYS A 132 -11.96 -14.10 -8.04
C LYS A 132 -11.05 -12.93 -7.72
N THR A 133 -10.48 -12.35 -8.76
CA THR A 133 -9.59 -11.18 -8.67
C THR A 133 -10.31 -9.89 -9.07
N THR A 134 -10.16 -8.86 -8.24
CA THR A 134 -10.59 -7.49 -8.54
C THR A 134 -9.37 -6.59 -8.68
N ARG A 135 -9.35 -5.76 -9.74
CA ARG A 135 -8.28 -4.78 -9.96
C ARG A 135 -8.73 -3.40 -9.52
N ILE A 136 -7.99 -2.79 -8.60
CA ILE A 136 -8.12 -1.39 -8.21
C ILE A 136 -7.05 -0.61 -8.97
N LYS A 137 -7.45 0.23 -9.93
CA LYS A 137 -6.51 1.00 -10.75
C LYS A 137 -5.97 2.21 -9.98
N GLY A 138 -4.66 2.36 -9.99
CA GLY A 138 -3.95 3.53 -9.49
C GLY A 138 -3.77 4.61 -10.56
N ILE A 139 -3.70 5.86 -10.12
CA ILE A 139 -3.36 7.03 -10.93
C ILE A 139 -1.86 7.24 -10.81
N ARG A 140 -1.11 6.70 -11.78
CA ARG A 140 0.37 6.71 -11.75
C ARG A 140 0.97 8.09 -11.56
N LYS A 141 0.43 9.14 -12.19
CA LYS A 141 0.95 10.52 -12.04
C LYS A 141 0.97 11.04 -10.60
N ASN A 142 0.21 10.42 -9.70
CA ASN A 142 0.12 10.77 -8.28
C ASN A 142 0.94 9.82 -7.40
N ARG A 143 1.74 8.94 -8.00
CA ARG A 143 2.64 8.05 -7.28
C ARG A 143 3.70 8.86 -6.55
N LYS A 144 4.01 8.46 -5.33
CA LYS A 144 5.20 8.91 -4.60
C LYS A 144 6.09 7.71 -4.31
N GLU A 145 7.39 7.96 -4.30
CA GLU A 145 8.43 6.96 -4.17
C GLU A 145 8.34 5.83 -5.21
N SER A 146 9.04 4.73 -4.93
CA SER A 146 9.21 3.59 -5.83
C SER A 146 8.95 2.29 -5.07
N LEU A 147 8.27 1.35 -5.71
CA LEU A 147 8.14 -0.01 -5.18
C LEU A 147 9.36 -0.88 -5.54
N PHE A 148 10.31 -0.37 -6.32
CA PHE A 148 11.54 -1.06 -6.69
C PHE A 148 12.64 -0.83 -5.67
N PHE A 149 13.50 -1.83 -5.49
CA PHE A 149 14.67 -1.82 -4.62
C PHE A 149 14.37 -1.59 -3.12
N LEU A 150 13.15 -1.90 -2.65
CA LEU A 150 12.80 -1.75 -1.23
C LEU A 150 13.70 -2.59 -0.29
N ASP A 151 14.23 -3.70 -0.76
CA ASP A 151 15.18 -4.57 -0.05
C ASP A 151 16.53 -3.89 0.23
N SER A 152 16.86 -2.80 -0.47
CA SER A 152 18.08 -2.03 -0.21
C SER A 152 17.98 -1.08 0.99
N GLU A 153 16.77 -0.67 1.37
CA GLU A 153 16.52 0.34 2.40
C GLU A 153 15.65 -0.18 3.55
N THR A 154 15.18 -1.43 3.45
CA THR A 154 14.26 -2.06 4.40
C THR A 154 14.63 -3.51 4.71
N PRO A 155 14.11 -4.08 5.82
CA PRO A 155 14.25 -5.50 6.13
C PRO A 155 13.48 -6.46 5.20
N LEU A 156 12.75 -5.96 4.20
CA LEU A 156 12.08 -6.82 3.21
C LEU A 156 13.13 -7.66 2.48
N LYS A 157 12.87 -8.96 2.39
CA LYS A 157 13.72 -9.86 1.59
C LYS A 157 13.09 -10.02 0.22
N PHE A 158 13.91 -9.86 -0.81
CA PHE A 158 13.56 -10.26 -2.16
C PHE A 158 13.30 -11.77 -2.20
N ASP A 159 12.12 -12.17 -2.66
CA ASP A 159 11.74 -13.57 -2.79
C ASP A 159 11.97 -14.06 -4.23
N GLU A 160 13.15 -14.63 -4.46
CA GLU A 160 13.54 -15.21 -5.76
C GLU A 160 12.69 -16.41 -6.19
N GLN A 161 12.09 -17.13 -5.25
CA GLN A 161 11.34 -18.36 -5.52
C GLN A 161 9.89 -18.06 -5.89
N ALA A 162 9.40 -16.88 -5.50
CA ALA A 162 8.08 -16.44 -5.84
C ALA A 162 8.05 -15.94 -7.29
N GLY A 163 7.49 -16.78 -8.16
CA GLY A 163 7.25 -16.42 -9.55
C GLY A 163 6.36 -15.19 -9.69
N PHE A 164 6.32 -14.61 -10.89
CA PHE A 164 5.44 -13.49 -11.24
C PHE A 164 3.99 -13.92 -11.53
N ASP A 165 3.61 -15.13 -11.11
CA ASP A 165 2.29 -15.72 -11.30
C ASP A 165 1.31 -15.10 -10.30
N PHE A 166 0.79 -13.92 -10.67
CA PHE A 166 -0.17 -13.16 -9.86
C PHE A 166 -1.41 -12.69 -10.63
#